data_AF-A0A7S3NIJ6-F1
#
_entry.id   AF-A0A7S3NIJ6-F1
#
_cell.length_a   1.000
_cell.length_b   1.000
_cell.length_c   1.000
_cell.angle_alpha   90.00
_cell.angle_beta   90.00
_cell.angle_gamma   90.00
#
_symmetry.space_group_name_H-M   'P 1'
#
loop_
_entity.id
_entity.type
_entity.pdbx_description
1 polymer ?
#
loop_
_entity_poly.entity_id
_entity_poly.type
_entity_poly.pdbx_seq_one_letter_code
_entity_poly.pdbx_strand_id
1 'polypeptide(L)'
;MRRLLVVLMVVAAVSLSWSLLPPESCNLGAMCQKQKSWSKELWRRRLFSNKMDDDNMNYGSDKIGKDEEDALAELLSQRLEEVKSGEILPQIRETSDDESIESEFARAVANLPPEEQRASTRREIENIFEVAQGEVRDWAENFKEERRQRTENAKQRVAEEMAAEQRSFEMKLDALVSEDAGIDKAVLQRALSDVLPEDDIVNELIHPRNDDVSLYRETDNSRPWPPPAGAVVSIMTGVASGKKPLIDSELIAQQVRALGYSPLVAPTMDDAKAAAVIVICDDTFANGQNSVKTAIRTLEAGGNLVVASRQGATQLGNLALAWKNARSGGGVTKARETEDCAKLAASALDKAISISIVRFGDIVPSDKNQLVVTSDDSLDAPISIPLAARALAQAALVIPAARNTSFSISGGEATEIDWQDEFLKLKGPELLRLDAASDANLEELILWLSEWATLFRQPYSQGLTTPVDIITQDDGAILSFYDKQQRTTTKGPPNARRRIPKLGGIRILAESNPRFPSGLRIRALRQPYDPDVAVKEMSEQAILDKLKRDFTSQWA
;
A
#
# COMPACT_ATOMS: atom_id res chain seq x y z
N MET A 1 -33.89 -1.42 21.81
CA MET A 1 -34.98 -2.19 21.16
C MET A 1 -35.74 -1.44 20.07
N ARG A 2 -36.37 -0.28 20.31
CA ARG A 2 -37.18 0.44 19.27
C ARG A 2 -36.43 0.69 17.94
N ARG A 3 -35.15 1.11 18.00
CA ARG A 3 -34.34 1.34 16.79
C ARG A 3 -33.91 0.05 16.06
N LEU A 4 -33.94 -1.11 16.71
CA LEU A 4 -33.69 -2.43 16.10
C LEU A 4 -34.95 -2.88 15.32
N LEU A 5 -36.12 -2.63 15.90
CA LEU A 5 -37.42 -2.93 15.31
C LEU A 5 -37.63 -2.15 13.99
N VAL A 6 -37.27 -0.86 13.96
CA VAL A 6 -37.36 -0.02 12.75
C VAL A 6 -36.48 -0.54 11.63
N VAL A 7 -35.24 -0.95 11.92
CA VAL A 7 -34.33 -1.51 10.90
C VAL A 7 -34.83 -2.86 10.38
N LEU A 8 -35.41 -3.70 11.26
CA LEU A 8 -36.02 -4.96 10.85
C LEU A 8 -37.27 -4.74 9.97
N MET A 9 -38.11 -3.76 10.30
CA MET A 9 -39.29 -3.40 9.51
C MET A 9 -38.90 -2.84 8.14
N VAL A 10 -37.87 -2.00 8.04
CA VAL A 10 -37.37 -1.48 6.75
C VAL A 10 -36.80 -2.60 5.89
N VAL A 11 -36.01 -3.52 6.47
CA VAL A 11 -35.46 -4.67 5.74
C VAL A 11 -36.57 -5.64 5.28
N ALA A 12 -37.58 -5.87 6.11
CA ALA A 12 -38.74 -6.70 5.78
C ALA A 12 -39.59 -6.07 4.66
N ALA A 13 -39.92 -4.77 4.77
CA ALA A 13 -40.70 -4.05 3.77
C ALA A 13 -40.00 -4.04 2.40
N VAL A 14 -38.69 -3.76 2.36
CA VAL A 14 -37.91 -3.78 1.11
C VAL A 14 -37.87 -5.18 0.50
N SER A 15 -37.80 -6.23 1.32
CA SER A 15 -37.80 -7.62 0.82
C SER A 15 -39.18 -8.04 0.27
N LEU A 16 -40.27 -7.63 0.92
CA LEU A 16 -41.65 -7.90 0.50
C LEU A 16 -42.02 -7.17 -0.79
N SER A 17 -41.68 -5.88 -0.92
CA SER A 17 -41.95 -5.12 -2.15
C SER A 17 -41.22 -5.68 -3.38
N TRP A 18 -40.08 -6.34 -3.19
CA TRP A 18 -39.31 -6.97 -4.28
C TRP A 18 -39.88 -8.34 -4.71
N SER A 19 -40.55 -9.06 -3.82
CA SER A 19 -41.24 -10.32 -4.16
C SER A 19 -42.52 -10.13 -5.00
N LEU A 20 -43.01 -8.89 -5.12
CA LEU A 20 -44.22 -8.54 -5.88
C LEU A 20 -43.93 -8.04 -7.31
N LEU A 21 -42.66 -7.95 -7.72
CA LEU A 21 -42.27 -7.56 -9.08
C LEU A 21 -42.19 -8.78 -10.02
N PRO A 22 -42.71 -8.71 -11.26
CA PRO A 22 -42.68 -9.83 -12.18
C PRO A 22 -41.24 -10.17 -12.63
N PRO A 23 -40.91 -11.45 -12.83
CA PRO A 23 -39.53 -11.96 -12.95
C PRO A 23 -38.80 -11.63 -14.28
N GLU A 24 -39.42 -10.90 -15.21
CA GLU A 24 -38.90 -10.77 -16.58
C GLU A 24 -38.04 -9.54 -16.86
N SER A 25 -37.58 -8.80 -15.84
CA SER A 25 -36.58 -7.76 -16.08
C SER A 25 -35.55 -7.64 -14.96
N CYS A 26 -34.28 -7.72 -15.36
CA CYS A 26 -33.05 -7.47 -14.60
C CYS A 26 -32.30 -8.68 -14.01
N ASN A 27 -30.97 -8.59 -14.10
CA ASN A 27 -29.97 -9.60 -13.76
C ASN A 27 -29.91 -9.82 -12.22
N LEU A 28 -30.87 -10.60 -11.71
CA LEU A 28 -31.19 -10.78 -10.28
C LEU A 28 -30.05 -11.33 -9.41
N GLY A 29 -29.10 -12.08 -9.99
CA GLY A 29 -28.03 -12.72 -9.21
C GLY A 29 -27.01 -11.74 -8.62
N ALA A 30 -26.60 -10.73 -9.40
CA ALA A 30 -25.54 -9.79 -9.00
C ALA A 30 -26.04 -8.74 -8.00
N MET A 31 -27.30 -8.32 -8.10
CA MET A 31 -27.90 -7.36 -7.16
C MET A 31 -28.23 -8.01 -5.82
N CYS A 32 -28.70 -9.27 -5.82
CA CYS A 32 -28.97 -10.02 -4.60
C CYS A 32 -27.70 -10.32 -3.78
N GLN A 33 -26.54 -10.52 -4.44
CA GLN A 33 -25.24 -10.62 -3.76
C GLN A 33 -24.77 -9.27 -3.18
N LYS A 34 -24.92 -8.16 -3.91
CA LYS A 34 -24.57 -6.82 -3.40
C LYS A 34 -25.43 -6.42 -2.19
N GLN A 35 -26.72 -6.73 -2.21
CA GLN A 35 -27.63 -6.43 -1.10
C GLN A 35 -27.36 -7.30 0.13
N LYS A 36 -27.09 -8.61 -0.05
CA LYS A 36 -26.66 -9.50 1.05
C LYS A 36 -25.35 -9.04 1.69
N SER A 37 -24.43 -8.48 0.91
CA SER A 37 -23.21 -7.87 1.42
C SER A 37 -23.51 -6.62 2.25
N TRP A 38 -24.45 -5.78 1.80
CA TRP A 38 -24.75 -4.49 2.41
C TRP A 38 -25.57 -4.61 3.71
N SER A 39 -26.57 -5.49 3.75
CA SER A 39 -27.36 -5.76 4.96
C SER A 39 -26.55 -6.46 6.04
N LYS A 40 -25.61 -7.34 5.67
CA LYS A 40 -24.68 -8.01 6.60
C LYS A 40 -23.63 -7.04 7.19
N GLU A 41 -23.23 -6.03 6.42
CA GLU A 41 -22.33 -4.94 6.84
C GLU A 41 -23.01 -3.98 7.83
N LEU A 42 -24.25 -3.56 7.56
CA LEU A 42 -25.03 -2.68 8.46
C LEU A 42 -25.38 -3.36 9.80
N TRP A 43 -25.68 -4.66 9.78
CA TRP A 43 -25.99 -5.40 11.00
C TRP A 43 -24.77 -5.62 11.91
N ARG A 44 -23.58 -5.85 11.34
CA ARG A 44 -22.33 -6.04 12.11
C ARG A 44 -21.82 -4.76 12.76
N ARG A 45 -21.91 -3.62 12.07
CA ARG A 45 -21.52 -2.32 12.64
C ARG A 45 -22.30 -1.96 13.90
N ARG A 46 -23.56 -2.40 14.00
CA ARG A 46 -24.41 -2.17 15.17
C ARG A 46 -24.12 -3.10 16.35
N LEU A 47 -23.73 -4.35 16.08
CA LEU A 47 -23.32 -5.30 17.12
C LEU A 47 -21.97 -4.94 17.75
N PHE A 48 -21.02 -4.40 16.97
CA PHE A 48 -19.72 -3.98 17.49
C PHE A 48 -19.75 -2.64 18.25
N SER A 49 -20.69 -1.74 17.92
CA SER A 49 -20.83 -0.45 18.63
C SER A 49 -21.36 -0.59 20.07
N ASN A 50 -22.06 -1.68 20.39
CA ASN A 50 -22.56 -1.93 21.76
C ASN A 50 -21.57 -2.77 22.60
N LYS A 51 -20.40 -3.15 22.06
CA LYS A 51 -19.42 -4.02 22.72
C LYS A 51 -18.09 -3.31 23.01
N MET A 52 -18.08 -1.97 22.96
CA MET A 52 -16.95 -1.11 23.33
C MET A 52 -17.29 -0.09 24.43
N ASP A 53 -18.35 -0.37 25.18
CA ASP A 53 -18.50 0.21 26.51
C ASP A 53 -18.00 -0.83 27.51
N ASP A 54 -17.14 -0.36 28.42
CA ASP A 54 -16.40 -1.08 29.46
C ASP A 54 -15.13 -1.83 29.01
N ASP A 55 -13.98 -1.22 29.31
CA ASP A 55 -13.07 -1.84 30.27
C ASP A 55 -11.95 -0.89 30.72
N ASN A 56 -12.01 -0.53 32.01
CA ASN A 56 -10.83 -0.33 32.84
C ASN A 56 -11.17 -0.84 34.25
N MET A 57 -10.81 -2.09 34.55
CA MET A 57 -10.18 -2.51 35.82
C MET A 57 -9.92 -4.02 35.83
N ASN A 58 -8.70 -4.33 36.22
CA ASN A 58 -8.10 -5.62 36.48
C ASN A 58 -8.87 -6.43 37.56
N TYR A 59 -9.52 -7.56 37.22
CA TYR A 59 -9.64 -8.79 38.03
C TYR A 59 -10.45 -9.86 37.27
N GLY A 60 -9.92 -11.08 37.15
CA GLY A 60 -10.67 -12.32 36.90
C GLY A 60 -11.43 -12.41 35.57
N SER A 61 -10.79 -12.99 34.55
CA SER A 61 -11.46 -13.41 33.31
C SER A 61 -12.42 -14.58 33.59
N ASP A 62 -13.64 -14.29 34.04
CA ASP A 62 -14.74 -15.23 33.94
C ASP A 62 -15.30 -15.19 32.52
N LYS A 63 -15.17 -16.34 31.87
CA LYS A 63 -15.66 -16.63 30.53
C LYS A 63 -17.17 -16.39 30.50
N ILE A 64 -17.61 -15.39 29.76
CA ILE A 64 -18.87 -15.54 29.03
C ILE A 64 -18.58 -16.58 27.96
N GLY A 65 -19.00 -17.81 28.27
CA GLY A 65 -18.63 -19.01 27.56
C GLY A 65 -19.13 -18.97 26.12
N LYS A 66 -18.33 -19.57 25.24
CA LYS A 66 -18.67 -19.93 23.85
C LYS A 66 -20.08 -20.53 23.71
N ASP A 67 -20.58 -21.14 24.78
CA ASP A 67 -21.92 -21.70 24.91
C ASP A 67 -23.06 -20.67 24.75
N GLU A 68 -22.88 -19.40 25.16
CA GLU A 68 -23.89 -18.35 24.94
C GLU A 68 -23.87 -17.81 23.50
N GLU A 69 -22.70 -17.73 22.87
CA GLU A 69 -22.58 -17.37 21.44
C GLU A 69 -23.14 -18.48 20.55
N ASP A 70 -22.89 -19.75 20.89
CA ASP A 70 -23.42 -20.90 20.17
C ASP A 70 -24.95 -21.02 20.37
N ALA A 71 -25.48 -20.75 21.58
CA ALA A 71 -26.92 -20.73 21.84
C ALA A 71 -27.64 -19.60 21.07
N LEU A 72 -27.03 -18.41 20.96
CA LEU A 72 -27.58 -17.31 20.16
C LEU A 72 -27.54 -17.61 18.66
N ALA A 73 -26.47 -18.24 18.17
CA ALA A 73 -26.36 -18.64 16.77
C ALA A 73 -27.38 -19.75 16.40
N GLU A 74 -27.64 -20.67 17.31
CA GLU A 74 -28.63 -21.73 17.15
C GLU A 74 -30.06 -21.17 17.15
N LEU A 75 -30.37 -20.27 18.08
CA LEU A 75 -31.69 -19.63 18.17
C LEU A 75 -31.98 -18.73 16.95
N LEU A 76 -30.95 -18.06 16.41
CA LEU A 76 -31.07 -17.27 15.17
C LEU A 76 -31.22 -18.15 13.92
N SER A 77 -30.57 -19.31 13.88
CA SER A 77 -30.72 -20.27 12.79
C SER A 77 -32.12 -20.91 12.80
N GLN A 78 -32.65 -21.19 13.99
CA GLN A 78 -33.99 -21.72 14.18
C GLN A 78 -35.06 -20.71 13.73
N ARG A 79 -34.95 -19.44 14.13
CA ARG A 79 -35.85 -18.36 13.67
C ARG A 79 -35.75 -18.10 12.17
N LEU A 80 -34.57 -18.26 11.57
CA LEU A 80 -34.41 -18.12 10.13
C LEU A 80 -35.08 -19.26 9.35
N GLU A 81 -35.05 -20.49 9.87
CA GLU A 81 -35.78 -21.63 9.31
C GLU A 81 -37.29 -21.47 9.46
N GLU A 82 -37.80 -20.97 10.59
CA GLU A 82 -39.23 -20.66 10.79
C GLU A 82 -39.76 -19.59 9.82
N VAL A 83 -38.93 -18.60 9.48
CA VAL A 83 -39.26 -17.58 8.46
C VAL A 83 -39.30 -18.20 7.06
N LYS A 84 -38.39 -19.14 6.76
CA LYS A 84 -38.33 -19.81 5.45
C LYS A 84 -39.39 -20.89 5.27
N SER A 85 -39.77 -21.59 6.34
CA SER A 85 -40.81 -22.63 6.33
C SER A 85 -42.21 -22.05 6.12
N GLY A 86 -42.37 -20.73 6.26
CA GLY A 86 -43.65 -20.04 6.12
C GLY A 86 -44.55 -20.16 7.34
N GLU A 87 -44.08 -20.74 8.45
CA GLU A 87 -44.86 -20.93 9.69
C GLU A 87 -45.15 -19.62 10.46
N ILE A 88 -44.46 -18.52 10.13
CA ILE A 88 -44.70 -17.21 10.76
C ILE A 88 -45.81 -16.41 10.04
N LEU A 89 -46.16 -16.77 8.80
CA LEU A 89 -47.20 -16.07 8.03
C LEU A 89 -48.65 -16.29 8.53
N PRO A 90 -49.03 -17.41 9.17
CA PRO A 90 -50.35 -17.55 9.78
C PRO A 90 -50.49 -16.81 11.12
N GLN A 91 -49.41 -16.63 11.89
CA GLN A 91 -49.52 -16.07 13.26
C GLN A 91 -49.66 -14.53 13.30
N ILE A 92 -49.29 -13.82 12.23
CA ILE A 92 -49.57 -12.37 12.11
C ILE A 92 -51.01 -12.13 11.62
N ARG A 93 -51.70 -13.14 11.07
CA ARG A 93 -53.08 -13.01 10.58
C ARG A 93 -54.16 -13.29 11.62
N GLU A 94 -53.83 -13.84 12.79
CA GLU A 94 -54.83 -14.26 13.79
C GLU A 94 -54.89 -13.40 15.07
N THR A 95 -54.22 -12.24 15.15
CA THR A 95 -54.26 -11.41 16.37
C THR A 95 -54.59 -9.92 16.19
N SER A 96 -55.16 -9.50 15.06
CA SER A 96 -55.83 -8.19 15.00
C SER A 96 -57.33 -8.39 14.83
N ASP A 97 -58.08 -8.15 15.90
CA ASP A 97 -59.52 -7.96 15.84
C ASP A 97 -59.85 -6.94 14.72
N ASP A 98 -60.94 -7.22 14.00
CA ASP A 98 -61.36 -6.64 12.71
C ASP A 98 -61.60 -5.11 12.67
N GLU A 99 -61.21 -4.35 13.70
CA GLU A 99 -61.48 -2.90 13.85
C GLU A 99 -60.22 -2.02 14.03
N SER A 100 -59.02 -2.52 13.73
CA SER A 100 -57.83 -1.64 13.69
C SER A 100 -57.90 -0.68 12.50
N ILE A 101 -57.52 0.59 12.71
CA ILE A 101 -57.36 1.60 11.63
C ILE A 101 -56.46 1.06 10.49
N GLU A 102 -55.52 0.18 10.81
CA GLU A 102 -54.63 -0.47 9.84
C GLU A 102 -55.40 -1.47 8.94
N SER A 103 -56.43 -2.14 9.44
CA SER A 103 -57.27 -3.06 8.65
C SER A 103 -58.23 -2.31 7.73
N GLU A 104 -58.81 -1.19 8.19
CA GLU A 104 -59.62 -0.30 7.35
C GLU A 104 -58.77 0.38 6.28
N PHE A 105 -57.56 0.84 6.62
CA PHE A 105 -56.62 1.41 5.64
C PHE A 105 -56.19 0.36 4.61
N ALA A 106 -55.88 -0.87 5.03
CA ALA A 106 -55.56 -1.95 4.11
C ALA A 106 -56.74 -2.32 3.19
N ARG A 107 -57.99 -2.32 3.70
CA ARG A 107 -59.19 -2.51 2.86
C ARG A 107 -59.42 -1.35 1.90
N ALA A 108 -59.20 -0.11 2.34
CA ALA A 108 -59.33 1.08 1.49
C ALA A 108 -58.29 1.09 0.37
N VAL A 109 -57.02 0.78 0.68
CA VAL A 109 -55.94 0.66 -0.30
C VAL A 109 -56.21 -0.49 -1.27
N ALA A 110 -56.70 -1.64 -0.80
CA ALA A 110 -57.03 -2.78 -1.66
C ALA A 110 -58.15 -2.49 -2.69
N ASN A 111 -59.02 -1.50 -2.43
CA ASN A 111 -60.09 -1.09 -3.32
C ASN A 111 -59.68 0.00 -4.33
N LEU A 112 -58.49 0.59 -4.20
CA LEU A 112 -57.99 1.55 -5.18
C LEU A 112 -57.63 0.86 -6.51
N PRO A 113 -57.72 1.54 -7.65
CA PRO A 113 -57.18 1.04 -8.91
C PRO A 113 -55.69 0.65 -8.75
N PRO A 114 -55.20 -0.41 -9.42
CA PRO A 114 -53.82 -0.90 -9.27
C PRO A 114 -52.74 0.17 -9.50
N GLU A 115 -53.04 1.18 -10.32
CA GLU A 115 -52.13 2.31 -10.56
C GLU A 115 -52.00 3.25 -9.35
N GLU A 116 -53.10 3.50 -8.64
CA GLU A 116 -53.12 4.34 -7.44
C GLU A 116 -52.53 3.61 -6.22
N GLN A 117 -52.74 2.28 -6.13
CA GLN A 117 -52.06 1.45 -5.13
C GLN A 117 -50.54 1.54 -5.29
N ARG A 118 -50.04 1.40 -6.52
CA ARG A 118 -48.59 1.53 -6.81
C ARG A 118 -48.07 2.92 -6.49
N ALA A 119 -48.85 3.97 -6.77
CA ALA A 119 -48.47 5.34 -6.45
C ALA A 119 -48.43 5.61 -4.93
N SER A 120 -49.38 5.06 -4.16
CA SER A 120 -49.42 5.20 -2.70
C SER A 120 -48.26 4.45 -2.05
N THR A 121 -48.05 3.19 -2.41
CA THR A 121 -46.92 2.38 -1.90
C THR A 121 -45.58 3.01 -2.25
N ARG A 122 -45.45 3.60 -3.46
CA ARG A 122 -44.25 4.32 -3.86
C ARG A 122 -43.99 5.54 -2.97
N ARG A 123 -45.02 6.35 -2.66
CA ARG A 123 -44.88 7.51 -1.77
C ARG A 123 -44.51 7.13 -0.34
N GLU A 124 -45.09 6.05 0.19
CA GLU A 124 -44.73 5.54 1.53
C GLU A 124 -43.28 5.05 1.57
N ILE A 125 -42.84 4.33 0.54
CA ILE A 125 -41.44 3.91 0.42
C ILE A 125 -40.52 5.13 0.30
N GLU A 126 -40.87 6.12 -0.52
CA GLU A 126 -40.10 7.36 -0.66
C GLU A 126 -39.99 8.11 0.67
N ASN A 127 -41.08 8.23 1.45
CA ASN A 127 -41.06 8.82 2.79
C ASN A 127 -40.16 8.05 3.78
N ILE A 128 -40.20 6.71 3.76
CA ILE A 128 -39.32 5.88 4.61
C ILE A 128 -37.86 6.10 4.23
N PHE A 129 -37.56 6.22 2.93
CA PHE A 129 -36.22 6.51 2.45
C PHE A 129 -35.75 7.92 2.85
N GLU A 130 -36.61 8.94 2.78
CA GLU A 130 -36.27 10.30 3.20
C GLU A 130 -35.97 10.37 4.70
N VAL A 131 -36.79 9.74 5.54
CA VAL A 131 -36.54 9.66 7.00
C VAL A 131 -35.24 8.92 7.30
N ALA A 132 -35.00 7.79 6.63
CA ALA A 132 -33.75 7.03 6.79
C ALA A 132 -32.52 7.83 6.32
N GLN A 133 -32.63 8.61 5.23
CA GLN A 133 -31.56 9.49 4.78
C GLN A 133 -31.27 10.61 5.79
N GLY A 134 -32.31 11.17 6.43
CA GLY A 134 -32.17 12.14 7.52
C GLY A 134 -31.39 11.55 8.70
N GLU A 135 -31.80 10.38 9.20
CA GLU A 135 -31.12 9.72 10.32
C GLU A 135 -29.66 9.36 10.00
N VAL A 136 -29.36 8.92 8.78
CA VAL A 136 -27.98 8.62 8.35
C VAL A 136 -27.14 9.90 8.26
N ARG A 137 -27.72 11.01 7.80
CA ARG A 137 -27.03 12.31 7.74
C ARG A 137 -26.70 12.82 9.15
N ASP A 138 -27.67 12.79 10.06
CA ASP A 138 -27.47 13.21 11.45
C ASP A 138 -26.43 12.33 12.16
N TRP A 139 -26.47 11.02 11.91
CA TRP A 139 -25.45 10.10 12.42
C TRP A 139 -24.05 10.41 11.85
N ALA A 140 -23.93 10.70 10.55
CA ALA A 140 -22.65 11.04 9.93
C ALA A 140 -22.04 12.34 10.50
N GLU A 141 -22.87 13.35 10.77
CA GLU A 141 -22.41 14.59 11.40
C GLU A 141 -21.99 14.38 12.86
N ASN A 142 -22.78 13.63 13.65
CA ASN A 142 -22.39 13.27 15.02
C ASN A 142 -21.08 12.47 15.05
N PHE A 143 -20.89 11.55 14.10
CA PHE A 143 -19.65 10.75 14.02
C PHE A 143 -18.43 11.60 13.64
N LYS A 144 -18.59 12.61 12.76
CA LYS A 144 -17.52 13.58 12.47
C LYS A 144 -17.14 14.38 13.71
N GLU A 145 -18.13 14.81 14.48
CA GLU A 145 -17.90 15.58 15.72
C GLU A 145 -17.21 14.74 16.79
N GLU A 146 -17.63 13.49 17.00
CA GLU A 146 -16.94 12.57 17.91
C GLU A 146 -15.49 12.33 17.49
N ARG A 147 -15.21 12.17 16.19
CA ARG A 147 -13.85 11.99 15.68
C ARG A 147 -12.99 13.24 15.91
N ARG A 148 -13.59 14.44 15.75
CA ARG A 148 -12.93 15.72 16.05
C ARG A 148 -12.56 15.79 17.54
N GLN A 149 -13.49 15.48 18.42
CA GLN A 149 -13.26 15.47 19.87
C GLN A 149 -12.20 14.45 20.29
N ARG A 150 -12.19 13.24 19.72
CA ARG A 150 -11.14 12.24 19.99
C ARG A 150 -9.77 12.71 19.55
N THR A 151 -9.68 13.39 18.41
CA THR A 151 -8.42 13.94 17.91
C THR A 151 -7.91 15.06 18.82
N GLU A 152 -8.80 15.94 19.28
CA GLU A 152 -8.45 17.02 20.19
C GLU A 152 -8.00 16.49 21.56
N ASN A 153 -8.70 15.50 22.11
CA ASN A 153 -8.30 14.84 23.36
C ASN A 153 -6.95 14.12 23.21
N ALA A 154 -6.66 13.49 22.06
CA ALA A 154 -5.37 12.87 21.80
C ALA A 154 -4.24 13.92 21.74
N LYS A 155 -4.48 15.06 21.09
CA LYS A 155 -3.51 16.18 21.06
C LYS A 155 -3.24 16.74 22.45
N GLN A 156 -4.29 16.91 23.27
CA GLN A 156 -4.14 17.37 24.65
C GLN A 156 -3.30 16.40 25.48
N ARG A 157 -3.54 15.08 25.36
CA ARG A 157 -2.75 14.07 26.06
C ARG A 157 -1.28 14.08 25.66
N VAL A 158 -0.97 14.20 24.37
CA VAL A 158 0.42 14.31 23.88
C VAL A 158 1.07 15.61 24.40
N ALA A 159 0.33 16.72 24.41
CA ALA A 159 0.85 17.99 24.96
C ALA A 159 1.12 17.90 26.47
N GLU A 160 0.25 17.24 27.24
CA GLU A 160 0.45 16.98 28.67
C GLU A 160 1.66 16.07 28.92
N GLU A 161 1.85 15.03 28.10
CA GLU A 161 2.99 14.11 28.19
C GLU A 161 4.31 14.83 27.87
N MET A 162 4.38 15.60 26.78
CA MET A 162 5.55 16.42 26.46
C MET A 162 5.85 17.45 27.56
N ALA A 163 4.83 18.08 28.14
CA ALA A 163 5.01 19.02 29.25
C ALA A 163 5.53 18.31 30.51
N ALA A 164 5.09 17.09 30.78
CA ALA A 164 5.60 16.28 31.88
C ALA A 164 7.05 15.85 31.66
N GLU A 165 7.40 15.42 30.44
CA GLU A 165 8.77 15.08 30.06
C GLU A 165 9.70 16.30 30.18
N GLN A 166 9.27 17.46 29.68
CA GLN A 166 10.01 18.71 29.78
C GLN A 166 10.28 19.08 31.25
N ARG A 167 9.26 19.01 32.13
CA ARG A 167 9.45 19.23 33.57
C ARG A 167 10.40 18.22 34.19
N SER A 168 10.33 16.94 33.77
CA SER A 168 11.23 15.91 34.27
C SER A 168 12.69 16.16 33.85
N PHE A 169 12.88 16.69 32.64
CA PHE A 169 14.18 17.07 32.11
C PHE A 169 14.74 18.29 32.84
N GLU A 170 13.92 19.34 33.04
CA GLU A 170 14.28 20.52 33.83
C GLU A 170 14.66 20.12 35.27
N MET A 171 13.90 19.24 35.93
CA MET A 171 14.24 18.74 37.27
C MET A 171 15.57 17.96 37.29
N LYS A 172 15.85 17.13 36.27
CA LYS A 172 17.14 16.43 36.16
C LYS A 172 18.29 17.41 35.91
N LEU A 173 18.07 18.44 35.11
CA LEU A 173 19.05 19.47 34.83
C LEU A 173 19.34 20.29 36.10
N ASP A 174 18.31 20.70 36.83
CA ASP A 174 18.45 21.41 38.10
C ASP A 174 19.15 20.55 39.15
N ALA A 175 18.84 19.25 39.24
CA ALA A 175 19.56 18.32 40.12
C ALA A 175 21.04 18.14 39.75
N LEU A 176 21.39 18.19 38.46
CA LEU A 176 22.78 18.16 38.00
C LEU A 176 23.52 19.48 38.31
N VAL A 177 22.79 20.59 38.37
CA VAL A 177 23.31 21.93 38.66
C VAL A 177 23.38 22.21 40.17
N SER A 178 22.50 21.61 40.99
CA SER A 178 22.49 21.80 42.43
C SER A 178 23.49 20.86 43.13
N GLU A 179 24.67 21.43 43.39
CA GLU A 179 25.63 21.09 44.45
C GLU A 179 26.46 19.80 44.40
N ASP A 180 26.06 18.70 43.74
CA ASP A 180 26.86 17.44 43.81
C ASP A 180 27.86 17.20 42.67
N ALA A 181 27.76 17.91 41.53
CA ALA A 181 28.61 17.64 40.37
C ALA A 181 29.72 18.69 40.12
N GLY A 182 29.67 19.86 40.77
CA GLY A 182 30.65 20.94 40.56
C GLY A 182 30.70 21.51 39.13
N ILE A 183 29.69 21.24 38.30
CA ILE A 183 29.64 21.72 36.91
C ILE A 183 29.01 23.11 36.91
N ASP A 184 29.80 24.10 36.49
CA ASP A 184 29.37 25.50 36.38
C ASP A 184 28.25 25.63 35.33
N LYS A 185 27.08 26.12 35.77
CA LYS A 185 25.87 26.32 34.95
C LYS A 185 26.16 27.12 33.67
N ALA A 186 27.10 28.06 33.72
CA ALA A 186 27.48 28.88 32.58
C ALA A 186 28.22 28.08 31.49
N VAL A 187 28.97 27.04 31.86
CA VAL A 187 29.69 26.17 30.92
C VAL A 187 28.72 25.23 30.22
N LEU A 188 27.74 24.70 30.94
CA LEU A 188 26.70 23.83 30.40
C LEU A 188 25.76 24.57 29.42
N GLN A 189 25.35 25.80 29.76
CA GLN A 189 24.55 26.63 28.87
C GLN A 189 25.30 27.01 27.58
N ARG A 190 26.61 27.29 27.67
CA ARG A 190 27.44 27.59 26.50
C ARG A 190 27.66 26.37 25.61
N ALA A 191 27.83 25.19 26.21
CA ALA A 191 27.94 23.94 25.47
C ALA A 191 26.63 23.56 24.77
N LEU A 192 25.46 23.81 25.39
CA LEU A 192 24.17 23.60 24.73
C LEU A 192 23.92 24.60 23.60
N SER A 193 24.29 25.87 23.76
CA SER A 193 24.12 26.89 22.71
C SER A 193 25.03 26.67 21.50
N ASP A 194 26.20 26.07 21.71
CA ASP A 194 27.16 25.79 20.63
C ASP A 194 26.82 24.51 19.84
N VAL A 195 25.99 23.62 20.39
CA VAL A 195 25.62 22.33 19.77
C VAL A 195 24.30 22.40 18.99
N LEU A 196 23.46 23.42 19.21
CA LEU A 196 22.14 23.52 18.58
C LEU A 196 21.89 24.93 18.03
N PRO A 197 22.09 25.18 16.71
CA PRO A 197 21.52 26.35 16.06
C PRO A 197 19.99 26.17 16.02
N GLU A 198 19.26 27.03 16.75
CA GLU A 198 17.83 26.89 17.05
C GLU A 198 16.89 26.92 15.82
N ASP A 199 17.36 27.36 14.64
CA ASP A 199 16.46 27.62 13.49
C ASP A 199 16.45 26.55 12.39
N ASP A 200 17.47 25.68 12.27
CA ASP A 200 17.54 24.72 11.14
C ASP A 200 17.03 23.32 11.50
N ILE A 201 17.16 22.90 12.76
CA ILE A 201 16.86 21.51 13.17
C ILE A 201 15.36 21.27 13.36
N VAL A 202 14.61 22.30 13.81
CA VAL A 202 13.16 22.17 14.09
C VAL A 202 12.34 22.05 12.80
N ASN A 203 12.79 22.67 11.69
CA ASN A 203 12.15 22.48 10.39
C ASN A 203 12.47 21.13 9.74
N GLU A 204 13.61 20.49 10.08
CA GLU A 204 13.94 19.14 9.60
C GLU A 204 13.29 18.01 10.41
N LEU A 205 12.97 18.23 11.70
CA LEU A 205 12.37 17.21 12.56
C LEU A 205 10.84 17.21 12.62
N ILE A 206 10.16 18.33 12.35
CA ILE A 206 8.69 18.44 12.45
C ILE A 206 7.97 18.09 11.14
N HIS A 207 8.71 17.95 10.04
CA HIS A 207 8.21 17.32 8.82
C HIS A 207 8.89 15.98 8.65
N PRO A 208 8.24 14.84 9.00
CA PRO A 208 8.68 13.56 8.48
C PRO A 208 8.57 13.68 6.95
N ARG A 209 9.71 13.97 6.31
CA ARG A 209 9.86 13.85 4.87
C ARG A 209 9.41 12.44 4.55
N ASN A 210 8.36 12.31 3.74
CA ASN A 210 7.99 11.06 3.07
C ASN A 210 9.07 10.61 2.05
N ASP A 211 10.32 11.02 2.24
CA ASP A 211 11.45 10.75 1.38
C ASP A 211 12.06 9.39 1.79
N ASP A 212 11.26 8.33 1.64
CA ASP A 212 11.75 6.94 1.62
C ASP A 212 12.58 6.67 0.33
N VAL A 213 12.89 7.71 -0.46
CA VAL A 213 13.48 7.63 -1.81
C VAL A 213 14.95 8.11 -1.86
N SER A 214 15.50 8.79 -0.84
CA SER A 214 16.81 9.46 -0.98
C SER A 214 17.96 8.98 -0.09
N LEU A 215 17.79 7.92 0.72
CA LEU A 215 18.90 7.28 1.45
C LEU A 215 19.79 6.38 0.56
N TYR A 216 19.98 6.76 -0.71
CA TYR A 216 20.99 6.16 -1.58
C TYR A 216 22.35 6.74 -1.24
N ARG A 217 22.98 6.24 -0.16
CA ARG A 217 24.45 6.30 -0.11
C ARG A 217 24.94 5.44 -1.27
N GLU A 218 25.66 6.04 -2.21
CA GLU A 218 26.51 5.28 -3.14
C GLU A 218 27.44 4.43 -2.28
N THR A 219 27.07 3.17 -2.06
CA THR A 219 27.92 2.20 -1.40
C THR A 219 29.20 2.13 -2.19
N ASP A 220 30.34 2.10 -1.49
CA ASP A 220 31.66 1.93 -2.08
C ASP A 220 31.63 0.80 -3.12
N ASN A 221 31.64 1.19 -4.41
CA ASN A 221 31.55 0.28 -5.56
C ASN A 221 32.85 -0.53 -5.75
N SER A 222 33.76 -0.49 -4.77
CA SER A 222 35.07 -1.12 -4.80
C SER A 222 35.01 -2.65 -4.89
N ARG A 223 33.93 -3.29 -4.43
CA ARG A 223 33.73 -4.73 -4.65
C ARG A 223 32.98 -5.02 -5.95
N PRO A 224 33.54 -5.85 -6.85
CA PRO A 224 32.83 -6.27 -8.05
C PRO A 224 31.59 -7.07 -7.66
N TRP A 225 30.46 -6.68 -8.23
CA TRP A 225 29.19 -7.40 -8.14
C TRP A 225 28.79 -7.85 -9.55
N PRO A 226 28.28 -9.08 -9.76
CA PRO A 226 27.87 -10.11 -8.78
C PRO A 226 29.03 -10.70 -7.97
N PRO A 227 28.76 -11.33 -6.80
CA PRO A 227 29.78 -12.03 -6.04
C PRO A 227 30.38 -13.19 -6.88
N PRO A 228 31.61 -13.63 -6.60
CA PRO A 228 32.21 -14.71 -7.37
C PRO A 228 31.38 -16.00 -7.27
N ALA A 229 31.37 -16.79 -8.35
CA ALA A 229 30.71 -18.08 -8.36
C ALA A 229 31.22 -18.96 -7.21
N GLY A 230 30.31 -19.74 -6.60
CA GLY A 230 30.60 -20.52 -5.39
C GLY A 230 30.56 -19.73 -4.08
N ALA A 231 30.27 -18.43 -4.10
CA ALA A 231 30.04 -17.67 -2.87
C ALA A 231 28.87 -18.27 -2.07
N VAL A 232 29.01 -18.23 -0.73
CA VAL A 232 28.01 -18.78 0.20
C VAL A 232 26.82 -17.83 0.31
N VAL A 233 25.62 -18.41 0.23
CA VAL A 233 24.34 -17.69 0.34
C VAL A 233 23.54 -18.30 1.47
N SER A 234 23.31 -17.54 2.53
CA SER A 234 22.57 -18.03 3.68
C SER A 234 21.06 -17.78 3.50
N ILE A 235 20.24 -18.80 3.70
CA ILE A 235 18.78 -18.74 3.62
C ILE A 235 18.20 -18.97 5.01
N MET A 236 17.53 -17.96 5.53
CA MET A 236 16.93 -17.95 6.86
C MET A 236 15.41 -17.90 6.77
N THR A 237 14.75 -18.86 7.41
CA THR A 237 13.29 -18.89 7.55
C THR A 237 12.95 -18.89 9.04
N GLY A 238 12.11 -17.95 9.47
CA GLY A 238 11.71 -17.81 10.88
C GLY A 238 10.32 -18.33 11.11
N VAL A 239 10.00 -19.48 10.52
CA VAL A 239 8.66 -20.08 10.65
C VAL A 239 8.50 -20.61 12.07
N ALA A 240 7.40 -20.26 12.73
CA ALA A 240 7.04 -20.90 13.99
C ALA A 240 6.90 -22.43 13.78
N SER A 241 7.37 -23.22 14.75
CA SER A 241 7.35 -24.69 14.68
C SER A 241 5.99 -25.23 14.22
N GLY A 242 5.98 -26.01 13.14
CA GLY A 242 4.78 -26.67 12.62
C GLY A 242 4.00 -25.92 11.54
N LYS A 243 4.39 -24.69 11.17
CA LYS A 243 3.83 -23.99 10.00
C LYS A 243 4.74 -24.17 8.78
N LYS A 244 4.17 -24.06 7.58
CA LYS A 244 4.95 -24.09 6.33
C LYS A 244 5.41 -22.66 6.01
N PRO A 245 6.68 -22.45 5.61
CA PRO A 245 7.15 -21.14 5.16
C PRO A 245 6.35 -20.65 3.95
N LEU A 246 6.33 -19.33 3.78
CA LEU A 246 5.79 -18.64 2.61
C LEU A 246 6.41 -19.16 1.29
N ILE A 247 7.73 -19.37 1.30
CA ILE A 247 8.50 -19.97 0.21
C ILE A 247 9.42 -21.02 0.81
N ASP A 248 9.42 -22.22 0.25
CA ASP A 248 10.31 -23.31 0.68
C ASP A 248 11.78 -22.89 0.51
N SER A 249 12.54 -22.93 1.61
CA SER A 249 13.97 -22.62 1.61
C SER A 249 14.77 -23.54 0.70
N GLU A 250 14.34 -24.80 0.54
CA GLU A 250 15.02 -25.72 -0.37
C GLU A 250 14.78 -25.34 -1.83
N LEU A 251 13.61 -24.79 -2.16
CA LEU A 251 13.35 -24.29 -3.50
C LEU A 251 14.22 -23.06 -3.83
N ILE A 252 14.41 -22.15 -2.87
CA ILE A 252 15.35 -21.04 -3.04
C ILE A 252 16.78 -21.57 -3.17
N ALA A 253 17.16 -22.55 -2.35
CA ALA A 253 18.47 -23.20 -2.45
C ALA A 253 18.72 -23.81 -3.83
N GLN A 254 17.71 -24.47 -4.43
CA GLN A 254 17.79 -24.97 -5.80
C GLN A 254 18.01 -23.84 -6.83
N GLN A 255 17.32 -22.70 -6.69
CA GLN A 255 17.55 -21.54 -7.57
C GLN A 255 18.95 -20.94 -7.38
N VAL A 256 19.45 -20.86 -6.16
CA VAL A 256 20.82 -20.41 -5.85
C VAL A 256 21.86 -21.34 -6.48
N ARG A 257 21.67 -22.67 -6.39
CA ARG A 257 22.55 -23.66 -7.06
C ARG A 257 22.50 -23.52 -8.58
N ALA A 258 21.32 -23.30 -9.15
CA ALA A 258 21.16 -23.10 -10.59
C ALA A 258 21.89 -21.85 -11.12
N LEU A 259 22.12 -20.86 -10.27
CA LEU A 259 22.92 -19.66 -10.57
C LEU A 259 24.43 -19.85 -10.32
N GLY A 260 24.87 -21.02 -9.86
CA GLY A 260 26.29 -21.33 -9.62
C GLY A 260 26.82 -20.91 -8.23
N TYR A 261 25.93 -20.74 -7.25
CA TYR A 261 26.29 -20.37 -5.86
C TYR A 261 26.02 -21.51 -4.87
N SER A 262 26.62 -21.43 -3.68
CA SER A 262 26.49 -22.44 -2.63
C SER A 262 25.47 -22.01 -1.58
N PRO A 263 24.26 -22.58 -1.55
CA PRO A 263 23.27 -22.24 -0.53
C PRO A 263 23.63 -22.90 0.81
N LEU A 264 23.40 -22.16 1.89
CA LEU A 264 23.46 -22.60 3.26
C LEU A 264 22.08 -22.39 3.88
N VAL A 265 21.36 -23.48 4.10
CA VAL A 265 20.00 -23.45 4.64
C VAL A 265 20.07 -23.58 6.16
N ALA A 266 19.42 -22.67 6.88
CA ALA A 266 19.39 -22.64 8.34
C ALA A 266 20.79 -22.53 8.97
N PRO A 267 21.52 -21.43 8.72
CA PRO A 267 22.86 -21.29 9.22
C PRO A 267 22.90 -21.27 10.76
N THR A 268 23.94 -21.88 11.33
CA THR A 268 24.30 -21.70 12.74
C THR A 268 25.04 -20.37 12.94
N MET A 269 25.07 -19.85 14.18
CA MET A 269 25.74 -18.58 14.48
C MET A 269 27.25 -18.58 14.18
N ASP A 270 27.86 -19.76 14.03
CA ASP A 270 29.29 -19.95 13.77
C ASP A 270 29.62 -20.11 12.27
N ASP A 271 28.63 -19.95 11.40
CA ASP A 271 28.79 -20.25 9.98
C ASP A 271 29.66 -19.23 9.23
N ALA A 272 30.25 -19.72 8.15
CA ALA A 272 31.09 -18.95 7.23
C ALA A 272 30.41 -17.64 6.79
N LYS A 273 31.21 -16.60 6.61
CA LYS A 273 30.70 -15.32 6.15
C LYS A 273 30.05 -15.49 4.76
N ALA A 274 28.81 -15.03 4.62
CA ALA A 274 28.02 -15.16 3.41
C ALA A 274 28.11 -13.89 2.55
N ALA A 275 28.15 -14.04 1.23
CA ALA A 275 28.11 -12.91 0.30
C ALA A 275 26.72 -12.29 0.19
N ALA A 276 25.68 -13.11 0.40
CA ALA A 276 24.30 -12.66 0.52
C ALA A 276 23.54 -13.47 1.58
N VAL A 277 22.57 -12.82 2.22
CA VAL A 277 21.65 -13.48 3.16
C VAL A 277 20.22 -13.17 2.74
N ILE A 278 19.39 -14.20 2.62
CA ILE A 278 17.96 -14.10 2.33
C ILE A 278 17.18 -14.42 3.60
N VAL A 279 16.37 -13.49 4.08
CA VAL A 279 15.51 -13.65 5.26
C VAL A 279 14.05 -13.67 4.81
N ILE A 280 13.33 -14.76 5.07
CA ILE A 280 11.91 -14.91 4.67
C ILE A 280 11.00 -14.62 5.86
N CYS A 281 10.41 -13.42 5.87
CA CYS A 281 9.43 -12.96 6.83
C CYS A 281 8.02 -13.39 6.42
N ASP A 282 7.45 -14.32 7.16
CA ASP A 282 6.06 -14.76 7.02
C ASP A 282 5.22 -14.26 8.20
N ASP A 283 3.89 -14.36 8.10
CA ASP A 283 2.91 -13.99 9.14
C ASP A 283 3.17 -14.72 10.47
N THR A 284 3.93 -15.81 10.40
CA THR A 284 4.28 -16.73 11.47
C THR A 284 5.60 -16.40 12.15
N PHE A 285 6.27 -15.33 11.70
CA PHE A 285 7.63 -14.99 12.07
C PHE A 285 7.70 -14.34 13.45
N ALA A 286 7.85 -15.16 14.49
CA ALA A 286 7.86 -14.69 15.88
C ALA A 286 9.13 -13.92 16.27
N ASN A 287 10.23 -14.09 15.53
CA ASN A 287 11.57 -13.60 15.91
C ASN A 287 12.26 -12.75 14.81
N GLY A 288 11.47 -11.90 14.14
CA GLY A 288 11.84 -10.99 13.03
C GLY A 288 13.25 -10.44 13.13
N GLN A 289 13.36 -9.62 14.16
CA GLN A 289 14.53 -8.81 14.47
C GLN A 289 15.76 -9.65 14.80
N ASN A 290 15.58 -10.81 15.46
CA ASN A 290 16.70 -11.68 15.80
C ASN A 290 17.30 -12.33 14.56
N SER A 291 16.47 -12.76 13.61
CA SER A 291 16.96 -13.30 12.34
C SER A 291 17.69 -12.25 11.52
N VAL A 292 17.20 -11.00 11.46
CA VAL A 292 17.91 -9.89 10.81
C VAL A 292 19.26 -9.61 11.49
N LYS A 293 19.31 -9.58 12.83
CA LYS A 293 20.56 -9.40 13.58
C LYS A 293 21.55 -10.52 13.29
N THR A 294 21.10 -11.77 13.24
CA THR A 294 21.97 -12.91 12.89
C THR A 294 22.42 -12.84 11.44
N ALA A 295 21.52 -12.55 10.50
CA ALA A 295 21.82 -12.39 9.08
C ALA A 295 22.94 -11.37 8.85
N ILE A 296 22.86 -10.23 9.51
CA ILE A 296 23.84 -9.15 9.46
C ILE A 296 25.21 -9.56 10.04
N ARG A 297 25.23 -10.42 11.05
CA ARG A 297 26.48 -10.96 11.62
C ARG A 297 27.14 -11.94 10.64
N THR A 298 26.34 -12.76 9.96
CA THR A 298 26.79 -13.72 8.94
C THR A 298 27.23 -13.03 7.66
N LEU A 299 26.74 -11.83 7.35
CA LEU A 299 27.03 -11.14 6.09
C LEU A 299 28.47 -10.59 6.03
N GLU A 300 29.14 -10.80 4.90
CA GLU A 300 30.40 -10.15 4.58
C GLU A 300 30.26 -8.63 4.38
N ALA A 301 31.34 -7.89 4.58
CA ALA A 301 31.40 -6.48 4.18
C ALA A 301 31.14 -6.37 2.66
N GLY A 302 30.25 -5.47 2.23
CA GLY A 302 29.84 -5.38 0.82
C GLY A 302 28.75 -6.37 0.40
N GLY A 303 28.32 -7.27 1.30
CA GLY A 303 27.28 -8.26 1.01
C GLY A 303 25.88 -7.65 0.88
N ASN A 304 24.93 -8.47 0.42
CA ASN A 304 23.53 -8.08 0.24
C ASN A 304 22.60 -8.85 1.20
N LEU A 305 21.84 -8.13 2.01
CA LEU A 305 20.75 -8.66 2.81
C LEU A 305 19.44 -8.47 2.04
N VAL A 306 18.76 -9.57 1.71
CA VAL A 306 17.44 -9.55 1.09
C VAL A 306 16.39 -9.97 2.12
N VAL A 307 15.46 -9.07 2.42
CA VAL A 307 14.32 -9.33 3.31
C VAL A 307 13.09 -9.56 2.44
N ALA A 308 12.59 -10.78 2.43
CA ALA A 308 11.39 -11.19 1.73
C ALA A 308 10.19 -11.11 2.67
N SER A 309 9.17 -10.34 2.33
CA SER A 309 7.96 -10.20 3.14
C SER A 309 6.69 -10.32 2.28
N ARG A 310 5.55 -10.48 2.95
CA ARG A 310 4.23 -10.40 2.31
C ARG A 310 3.82 -8.95 2.11
N GLN A 311 3.07 -8.68 1.04
CA GLN A 311 2.52 -7.35 0.71
C GLN A 311 1.84 -6.68 1.92
N GLY A 312 1.99 -5.35 2.03
CA GLY A 312 1.14 -4.52 2.89
C GLY A 312 1.78 -4.00 4.18
N ALA A 313 3.08 -4.16 4.41
CA ALA A 313 3.77 -3.53 5.53
C ALA A 313 3.62 -1.98 5.51
N THR A 314 3.55 -1.39 4.31
CA THR A 314 3.43 0.07 4.15
C THR A 314 1.99 0.57 4.13
N GLN A 315 1.02 -0.28 3.79
CA GLN A 315 -0.38 0.08 3.58
C GLN A 315 -1.28 0.01 4.85
N LEU A 316 -0.74 0.18 6.05
CA LEU A 316 -1.53 0.09 7.30
C LEU A 316 -2.70 1.10 7.38
N GLY A 317 -2.71 2.15 6.55
CA GLY A 317 -3.86 3.05 6.40
C GLY A 317 -5.08 2.42 5.71
N ASN A 318 -4.92 1.28 5.03
CA ASN A 318 -6.01 0.55 4.40
C ASN A 318 -6.73 -0.33 5.42
N LEU A 319 -7.99 -0.01 5.70
CA LEU A 319 -8.82 -0.68 6.69
C LEU A 319 -8.96 -2.20 6.40
N ALA A 320 -8.99 -2.63 5.14
CA ALA A 320 -9.04 -4.05 4.81
C ALA A 320 -7.78 -4.81 5.27
N LEU A 321 -6.61 -4.18 5.13
CA LEU A 321 -5.34 -4.76 5.58
C LEU A 321 -5.19 -4.71 7.09
N ALA A 322 -5.63 -3.65 7.75
CA ALA A 322 -5.67 -3.59 9.21
C ALA A 322 -6.50 -4.75 9.81
N TRP A 323 -7.63 -5.08 9.19
CA TRP A 323 -8.47 -6.22 9.58
C TRP A 323 -7.81 -7.57 9.31
N LYS A 324 -7.19 -7.75 8.13
CA LYS A 324 -6.42 -8.96 7.80
C LYS A 324 -5.28 -9.16 8.80
N ASN A 325 -4.58 -8.08 9.15
CA ASN A 325 -3.50 -8.08 10.14
C ASN A 325 -3.99 -8.48 11.53
N ALA A 326 -5.08 -7.88 12.03
CA ALA A 326 -5.67 -8.26 13.32
C ALA A 326 -6.07 -9.75 13.37
N ARG A 327 -6.68 -10.27 12.28
CA ARG A 327 -7.06 -11.69 12.20
C ARG A 327 -5.85 -12.63 12.12
N SER A 328 -4.76 -12.19 11.50
CA SER A 328 -3.51 -12.97 11.40
C SER A 328 -2.67 -12.95 12.68
N GLY A 329 -3.11 -12.25 13.73
CA GLY A 329 -2.33 -12.08 14.96
C GLY A 329 -1.17 -11.09 14.82
N GLY A 330 -1.34 -10.07 13.98
CA GLY A 330 -0.34 -9.01 13.77
C GLY A 330 0.79 -9.39 12.82
N GLY A 331 0.62 -10.37 11.93
CA GLY A 331 1.67 -10.85 11.03
C GLY A 331 2.28 -9.75 10.15
N VAL A 332 1.45 -8.86 9.61
CA VAL A 332 1.89 -7.73 8.77
C VAL A 332 2.67 -6.72 9.59
N THR A 333 2.25 -6.44 10.83
CA THR A 333 3.00 -5.56 11.74
C THR A 333 4.39 -6.13 12.05
N LYS A 334 4.49 -7.44 12.32
CA LYS A 334 5.78 -8.10 12.58
C LYS A 334 6.69 -8.10 11.36
N ALA A 335 6.13 -8.29 10.16
CA ALA A 335 6.89 -8.19 8.91
C ALA A 335 7.46 -6.76 8.75
N ARG A 336 6.63 -5.73 8.99
CA ARG A 336 7.06 -4.33 8.97
C ARG A 336 8.15 -4.04 10.00
N GLU A 337 7.98 -4.47 11.25
CA GLU A 337 9.00 -4.34 12.29
C GLU A 337 10.32 -5.00 11.90
N THR A 338 10.25 -6.09 11.12
CA THR A 338 11.45 -6.77 10.61
C THR A 338 12.12 -5.99 9.48
N GLU A 339 11.33 -5.42 8.56
CA GLU A 339 11.81 -4.50 7.52
C GLU A 339 12.48 -3.26 8.12
N ASP A 340 11.82 -2.61 9.09
CA ASP A 340 12.32 -1.44 9.79
C ASP A 340 13.59 -1.77 10.59
N CYS A 341 13.62 -2.93 11.26
CA CYS A 341 14.81 -3.42 11.93
C CYS A 341 15.97 -3.65 10.95
N ALA A 342 15.70 -4.17 9.76
CA ALA A 342 16.73 -4.34 8.73
C ALA A 342 17.27 -2.98 8.26
N LYS A 343 16.39 -2.04 7.91
CA LYS A 343 16.77 -0.67 7.50
C LYS A 343 17.65 0.01 8.58
N LEU A 344 17.19 -0.01 9.83
CA LEU A 344 17.92 0.57 10.97
C LEU A 344 19.26 -0.13 11.23
N ALA A 345 19.30 -1.46 11.09
CA ALA A 345 20.52 -2.20 11.32
C ALA A 345 21.55 -1.96 10.21
N ALA A 346 21.16 -1.77 8.94
CA ALA A 346 22.11 -1.32 7.92
C ALA A 346 22.61 0.10 8.16
N SER A 347 21.73 1.04 8.54
CA SER A 347 22.17 2.42 8.75
C SER A 347 23.10 2.57 9.96
N ALA A 348 22.90 1.74 11.00
CA ALA A 348 23.73 1.73 12.20
C ALA A 348 25.10 1.05 12.00
N LEU A 349 25.29 0.28 10.93
CA LEU A 349 26.53 -0.45 10.71
C LEU A 349 27.43 0.29 9.72
N ASP A 350 28.67 0.47 10.12
CA ASP A 350 29.74 0.98 9.23
C ASP A 350 30.19 -0.07 8.19
N LYS A 351 29.57 -1.25 8.19
CA LYS A 351 29.73 -2.23 7.13
C LYS A 351 28.91 -1.74 5.94
N ALA A 352 29.55 -1.49 4.80
CA ALA A 352 28.88 -1.18 3.53
C ALA A 352 27.98 -2.34 3.05
N ILE A 353 26.89 -2.59 3.75
CA ILE A 353 25.93 -3.66 3.48
C ILE A 353 24.84 -3.07 2.60
N SER A 354 24.44 -3.82 1.58
CA SER A 354 23.23 -3.50 0.83
C SER A 354 22.02 -4.18 1.44
N ILE A 355 20.89 -3.48 1.47
CA ILE A 355 19.61 -4.06 1.87
C ILE A 355 18.63 -3.99 0.72
N SER A 356 17.97 -5.11 0.42
CA SER A 356 16.87 -5.17 -0.54
C SER A 356 15.63 -5.67 0.18
N ILE A 357 14.52 -4.94 0.11
CA ILE A 357 13.23 -5.38 0.65
C ILE A 357 12.36 -5.84 -0.52
N VAL A 358 11.95 -7.10 -0.49
CA VAL A 358 11.18 -7.76 -1.55
C VAL A 358 9.83 -8.17 -1.01
N ARG A 359 8.77 -7.55 -1.52
CA ARG A 359 7.40 -7.84 -1.12
C ARG A 359 6.72 -8.70 -2.16
N PHE A 360 6.02 -9.74 -1.73
CA PHE A 360 5.27 -10.61 -2.65
C PHE A 360 3.78 -10.34 -2.54
N GLY A 361 3.10 -10.35 -3.70
CA GLY A 361 1.66 -10.58 -3.77
C GLY A 361 1.29 -11.97 -3.20
N ASP A 362 0.02 -12.36 -3.31
CA ASP A 362 -0.40 -13.68 -2.80
C ASP A 362 0.35 -14.81 -3.52
N ILE A 363 1.12 -15.58 -2.76
CA ILE A 363 1.89 -16.69 -3.32
C ILE A 363 0.97 -17.89 -3.48
N VAL A 364 0.83 -18.34 -4.73
CA VAL A 364 -0.05 -19.44 -5.11
C VAL A 364 0.72 -20.57 -5.78
N PRO A 365 0.29 -21.83 -5.63
CA PRO A 365 0.77 -22.92 -6.47
C PRO A 365 0.24 -22.70 -7.89
N SER A 366 1.10 -22.20 -8.79
CA SER A 366 0.77 -21.95 -10.19
C SER A 366 1.99 -22.20 -11.06
N ASP A 367 1.77 -22.65 -12.29
CA ASP A 367 2.82 -22.82 -13.30
C ASP A 367 3.04 -21.57 -14.15
N LYS A 368 2.35 -20.46 -13.81
CA LYS A 368 2.57 -19.18 -14.47
C LYS A 368 3.99 -18.68 -14.19
N ASN A 369 4.75 -18.47 -15.26
CA ASN A 369 6.15 -18.03 -15.23
C ASN A 369 6.28 -16.55 -15.63
N GLN A 370 5.42 -15.72 -15.10
CA GLN A 370 5.28 -14.34 -15.56
C GLN A 370 5.59 -13.42 -14.40
N LEU A 371 6.56 -12.50 -14.55
CA LEU A 371 7.07 -11.67 -13.46
C LEU A 371 6.72 -10.20 -13.75
N VAL A 372 6.21 -9.51 -12.75
CA VAL A 372 6.11 -8.05 -12.74
C VAL A 372 6.82 -7.55 -11.49
N VAL A 373 7.77 -6.64 -11.70
CA VAL A 373 8.48 -5.95 -10.62
C VAL A 373 8.02 -4.50 -10.58
N THR A 374 7.66 -4.00 -9.41
CA THR A 374 7.28 -2.60 -9.21
C THR A 374 7.97 -2.02 -7.99
N SER A 375 8.30 -0.72 -8.04
CA SER A 375 8.94 0.00 -6.91
C SER A 375 7.97 0.33 -5.77
N ASP A 376 6.66 0.22 -6.01
CA ASP A 376 5.60 0.47 -5.04
C ASP A 376 5.17 -0.82 -4.32
N ASP A 377 4.22 -0.69 -3.38
CA ASP A 377 3.62 -1.83 -2.63
C ASP A 377 2.26 -2.24 -3.26
N SER A 378 2.05 -2.00 -4.56
CA SER A 378 0.72 -2.01 -5.21
C SER A 378 0.33 -3.33 -5.89
N LEU A 379 0.80 -4.47 -5.40
CA LEU A 379 0.66 -5.73 -6.13
C LEU A 379 -0.44 -6.67 -5.63
N ASP A 380 -1.64 -6.53 -6.20
CA ASP A 380 -2.76 -7.45 -5.96
C ASP A 380 -2.64 -8.79 -6.71
N ALA A 381 -1.72 -8.91 -7.68
CA ALA A 381 -1.63 -10.10 -8.53
C ALA A 381 -0.85 -11.25 -7.83
N PRO A 382 -1.35 -12.49 -7.90
CA PRO A 382 -0.69 -13.62 -7.27
C PRO A 382 0.58 -14.03 -8.01
N ILE A 383 1.57 -14.56 -7.30
CA ILE A 383 2.85 -15.03 -7.86
C ILE A 383 3.04 -16.53 -7.61
N SER A 384 3.65 -17.24 -8.55
CA SER A 384 3.96 -18.65 -8.37
C SER A 384 5.14 -18.86 -7.41
N ILE A 385 5.07 -19.92 -6.60
CA ILE A 385 6.14 -20.28 -5.64
C ILE A 385 7.52 -20.42 -6.31
N PRO A 386 7.68 -21.13 -7.46
CA PRO A 386 8.97 -21.24 -8.14
C PRO A 386 9.49 -19.90 -8.65
N LEU A 387 8.60 -19.04 -9.13
CA LEU A 387 8.99 -17.73 -9.63
C LEU A 387 9.42 -16.79 -8.50
N ALA A 388 8.71 -16.79 -7.38
CA ALA A 388 9.09 -16.03 -6.19
C ALA A 388 10.48 -16.46 -5.68
N ALA A 389 10.74 -17.77 -5.61
CA ALA A 389 12.05 -18.30 -5.22
C ALA A 389 13.16 -17.87 -6.19
N ARG A 390 12.90 -17.93 -7.50
CA ARG A 390 13.86 -17.49 -8.53
C ARG A 390 14.11 -15.98 -8.44
N ALA A 391 13.07 -15.19 -8.18
CA ALA A 391 13.20 -13.74 -8.05
C ALA A 391 14.04 -13.33 -6.84
N LEU A 392 13.88 -14.02 -5.70
CA LEU A 392 14.75 -13.82 -4.53
C LEU A 392 16.22 -14.13 -4.83
N ALA A 393 16.49 -15.25 -5.50
CA ALA A 393 17.85 -15.62 -5.85
C ALA A 393 18.48 -14.60 -6.83
N GLN A 394 17.71 -14.14 -7.82
CA GLN A 394 18.14 -13.10 -8.77
C GLN A 394 18.42 -11.77 -8.08
N ALA A 395 17.50 -11.29 -7.23
CA ALA A 395 17.65 -10.07 -6.45
C ALA A 395 18.86 -10.13 -5.50
N ALA A 396 19.08 -11.29 -4.88
CA ALA A 396 20.14 -11.48 -3.90
C ALA A 396 21.54 -11.51 -4.51
N LEU A 397 21.70 -12.01 -5.75
CA LEU A 397 23.01 -12.43 -6.27
C LEU A 397 23.36 -11.82 -7.61
N VAL A 398 22.41 -11.71 -8.53
CA VAL A 398 22.71 -11.39 -9.93
C VAL A 398 22.43 -9.92 -10.21
N ILE A 399 21.30 -9.42 -9.72
CA ILE A 399 20.75 -8.17 -10.20
C ILE A 399 21.23 -6.99 -9.34
N PRO A 400 22.13 -6.12 -9.85
CA PRO A 400 22.61 -4.98 -9.08
C PRO A 400 21.48 -4.00 -8.79
N ALA A 401 20.47 -3.94 -9.66
CA ALA A 401 19.31 -3.07 -9.54
C ALA A 401 18.40 -3.35 -8.34
N ALA A 402 18.48 -4.53 -7.74
CA ALA A 402 17.74 -4.84 -6.52
C ALA A 402 18.37 -4.23 -5.25
N ARG A 403 19.67 -3.93 -5.28
CA ARG A 403 20.42 -3.51 -4.08
C ARG A 403 19.99 -2.12 -3.61
N ASN A 404 19.76 -1.97 -2.30
CA ASN A 404 19.31 -0.72 -1.67
C ASN A 404 17.93 -0.27 -2.16
N THR A 405 17.08 -1.21 -2.60
CA THR A 405 15.73 -0.90 -3.09
C THR A 405 14.69 -1.65 -2.27
N SER A 406 13.53 -1.01 -2.12
CA SER A 406 12.31 -1.66 -1.64
C SER A 406 11.37 -1.81 -2.81
N PHE A 407 10.89 -3.01 -3.06
CA PHE A 407 10.07 -3.29 -4.22
C PHE A 407 9.14 -4.46 -4.00
N SER A 408 8.16 -4.59 -4.88
CA SER A 408 7.24 -5.70 -4.88
C SER A 408 7.32 -6.52 -6.17
N ILE A 409 6.97 -7.79 -6.05
CA ILE A 409 6.97 -8.77 -7.13
C ILE A 409 5.63 -9.50 -7.20
N SER A 410 5.06 -9.59 -8.40
CA SER A 410 3.82 -10.31 -8.69
C SER A 410 3.89 -11.14 -9.97
N GLY A 411 2.84 -11.95 -10.18
CA GLY A 411 2.59 -12.59 -11.46
C GLY A 411 2.20 -11.58 -12.55
N GLY A 412 2.71 -11.76 -13.77
CA GLY A 412 2.37 -10.97 -14.98
C GLY A 412 1.65 -11.78 -16.07
N GLU A 413 1.69 -11.29 -17.33
CA GLU A 413 1.18 -11.97 -18.54
C GLU A 413 2.27 -12.36 -19.58
N ALA A 414 3.55 -12.13 -19.29
CA ALA A 414 4.66 -12.39 -20.22
C ALA A 414 5.13 -13.87 -20.27
N THR A 415 5.57 -14.36 -21.42
CA THR A 415 6.02 -15.76 -21.64
C THR A 415 7.51 -15.99 -21.37
N GLU A 416 8.34 -14.95 -21.49
CA GLU A 416 9.77 -14.98 -21.20
C GLU A 416 10.13 -13.78 -20.32
N ILE A 417 10.96 -14.01 -19.29
CA ILE A 417 11.33 -12.96 -18.32
C ILE A 417 12.77 -12.53 -18.59
N ASP A 418 12.95 -11.30 -19.04
CA ASP A 418 14.24 -10.62 -18.99
C ASP A 418 14.44 -9.99 -17.61
N TRP A 419 15.14 -10.72 -16.72
CA TRP A 419 15.35 -10.34 -15.33
C TRP A 419 16.07 -9.02 -15.15
N GLN A 420 17.07 -8.74 -15.98
CA GLN A 420 17.79 -7.48 -15.91
C GLN A 420 16.84 -6.33 -16.22
N ASP A 421 16.06 -6.52 -17.28
CA ASP A 421 15.14 -5.53 -17.77
C ASP A 421 13.98 -5.23 -16.79
N GLU A 422 13.39 -6.25 -16.16
CA GLU A 422 12.32 -6.06 -15.18
C GLU A 422 12.81 -5.30 -13.94
N PHE A 423 14.02 -5.60 -13.48
CA PHE A 423 14.59 -4.96 -12.30
C PHE A 423 15.17 -3.57 -12.58
N LEU A 424 15.38 -3.18 -13.85
CA LEU A 424 15.75 -1.80 -14.17
C LEU A 424 14.71 -0.80 -13.67
N LYS A 425 13.45 -1.20 -13.46
CA LYS A 425 12.40 -0.40 -12.82
C LYS A 425 12.75 0.04 -11.39
N LEU A 426 13.69 -0.64 -10.72
CA LEU A 426 14.00 -0.44 -9.30
C LEU A 426 15.12 0.59 -9.07
N LYS A 427 16.23 0.44 -9.82
CA LYS A 427 17.36 1.38 -9.77
C LYS A 427 17.24 2.50 -10.79
N GLY A 428 16.34 2.33 -11.75
CA GLY A 428 16.43 3.06 -12.98
C GLY A 428 15.81 4.45 -12.88
N PRO A 429 16.25 5.35 -13.75
CA PRO A 429 15.41 6.46 -14.16
C PRO A 429 14.06 6.03 -14.78
N GLU A 430 13.77 4.75 -14.95
CA GLU A 430 12.57 4.30 -15.64
C GLU A 430 11.30 4.69 -14.88
N LEU A 431 10.55 5.61 -15.48
CA LEU A 431 9.31 6.16 -14.92
C LEU A 431 8.08 5.42 -15.44
N LEU A 432 8.13 4.92 -16.68
CA LEU A 432 7.00 4.26 -17.33
C LEU A 432 7.47 3.30 -18.42
N ARG A 433 6.74 2.19 -18.56
CA ARG A 433 6.90 1.19 -19.61
C ARG A 433 5.53 0.87 -20.22
N LEU A 434 5.45 0.85 -21.54
CA LEU A 434 4.23 0.54 -22.29
C LEU A 434 4.57 -0.38 -23.46
N ASP A 435 3.98 -1.57 -23.48
CA ASP A 435 4.14 -2.50 -24.60
C ASP A 435 3.20 -2.09 -25.74
N ALA A 436 3.72 -2.04 -26.97
CA ALA A 436 2.92 -1.74 -28.15
C ALA A 436 2.16 -2.97 -28.65
N ALA A 437 1.16 -2.77 -29.49
CA ALA A 437 0.50 -3.84 -30.23
C ALA A 437 1.52 -4.61 -31.10
N SER A 438 1.28 -5.90 -31.33
CA SER A 438 2.21 -6.78 -32.04
C SER A 438 2.36 -6.46 -33.53
N ASP A 439 1.45 -5.69 -34.11
CA ASP A 439 1.46 -5.21 -35.49
C ASP A 439 2.05 -3.79 -35.63
N ALA A 440 2.46 -3.16 -34.53
CA ALA A 440 3.07 -1.84 -34.55
C ALA A 440 4.38 -1.83 -35.36
N ASN A 441 4.69 -0.68 -35.97
CA ASN A 441 5.95 -0.44 -36.67
C ASN A 441 6.86 0.49 -35.83
N LEU A 442 8.14 0.12 -35.67
CA LEU A 442 9.10 0.91 -34.90
C LEU A 442 9.27 2.34 -35.44
N GLU A 443 9.37 2.52 -36.76
CA GLU A 443 9.58 3.83 -37.39
C GLU A 443 8.37 4.74 -37.18
N GLU A 444 7.15 4.20 -37.30
CA GLU A 444 5.92 4.93 -37.02
C GLU A 444 5.82 5.31 -35.54
N LEU A 445 6.27 4.44 -34.63
CA LEU A 445 6.28 4.70 -33.20
C LEU A 445 7.27 5.81 -32.81
N ILE A 446 8.46 5.81 -33.42
CA ILE A 446 9.47 6.87 -33.23
C ILE A 446 8.97 8.21 -33.78
N LEU A 447 8.35 8.20 -34.97
CA LEU A 447 7.75 9.38 -35.57
C LEU A 447 6.63 9.93 -34.67
N TRP A 448 5.74 9.06 -34.21
CA TRP A 448 4.67 9.40 -33.29
C TRP A 448 5.21 10.01 -31.99
N LEU A 449 6.23 9.41 -31.37
CA LEU A 449 6.86 9.94 -30.16
C LEU A 449 7.44 11.34 -30.37
N SER A 450 8.08 11.56 -31.52
CA SER A 450 8.66 12.84 -31.89
C SER A 450 7.59 13.92 -32.06
N GLU A 451 6.50 13.60 -32.76
CA GLU A 451 5.35 14.48 -32.94
C GLU A 451 4.61 14.74 -31.61
N TRP A 452 4.37 13.69 -30.83
CA TRP A 452 3.74 13.76 -29.52
C TRP A 452 4.52 14.65 -28.56
N ALA A 453 5.85 14.56 -28.54
CA ALA A 453 6.70 15.44 -27.74
C ALA A 453 6.49 16.93 -28.09
N THR A 454 6.21 17.28 -29.35
CA THR A 454 5.96 18.68 -29.77
C THR A 454 4.76 19.33 -29.10
N LEU A 455 3.82 18.55 -28.56
CA LEU A 455 2.65 19.04 -27.83
C LEU A 455 3.04 19.83 -26.57
N PHE A 456 4.23 19.57 -26.01
CA PHE A 456 4.77 20.24 -24.82
C PHE A 456 5.61 21.49 -25.12
N ARG A 457 5.77 21.85 -26.40
CA ARG A 457 6.57 23.02 -26.81
C ARG A 457 5.96 24.34 -26.34
N GLN A 458 4.63 24.39 -26.23
CA GLN A 458 3.94 25.56 -25.71
C GLN A 458 4.02 25.57 -24.17
N PRO A 459 4.60 26.61 -23.55
CA PRO A 459 4.63 26.69 -22.09
C PRO A 459 3.19 26.70 -21.54
N TYR A 460 2.95 25.94 -20.47
CA TYR A 460 1.63 25.76 -19.85
C TYR A 460 0.58 25.03 -20.68
N SER A 461 0.94 24.48 -21.84
CA SER A 461 0.07 23.51 -22.49
C SER A 461 0.03 22.22 -21.68
N GLN A 462 -1.10 21.50 -21.78
CA GLN A 462 -1.23 20.15 -21.22
C GLN A 462 -1.05 20.04 -19.68
N GLY A 463 -1.24 21.14 -18.94
CA GLY A 463 -1.17 21.14 -17.47
C GLY A 463 0.23 21.23 -16.88
N LEU A 464 1.27 21.46 -17.69
CA LEU A 464 2.64 21.62 -17.18
C LEU A 464 2.88 22.99 -16.56
N THR A 465 3.34 23.02 -15.31
CA THR A 465 3.75 24.27 -14.65
C THR A 465 5.19 24.67 -14.99
N THR A 466 5.99 23.71 -15.47
CA THR A 466 7.40 23.88 -15.84
C THR A 466 7.52 23.80 -17.36
N PRO A 467 8.17 24.78 -18.03
CA PRO A 467 8.35 24.69 -19.46
C PRO A 467 9.38 23.60 -19.80
N VAL A 468 9.24 23.06 -21.01
CA VAL A 468 10.04 21.93 -21.49
C VAL A 468 10.67 22.32 -22.82
N ASP A 469 11.95 21.98 -23.00
CA ASP A 469 12.64 22.01 -24.29
C ASP A 469 12.68 20.60 -24.87
N ILE A 470 12.57 20.48 -26.19
CA ILE A 470 12.39 19.20 -26.86
C ILE A 470 13.63 18.94 -27.71
N ILE A 471 14.30 17.83 -27.42
CA ILE A 471 15.46 17.35 -28.17
C ILE A 471 15.05 16.03 -28.81
N THR A 472 14.82 16.06 -30.12
CA THR A 472 14.54 14.85 -30.91
C THR A 472 15.76 13.95 -30.97
N GLN A 473 15.54 12.64 -30.87
CA GLN A 473 16.57 11.60 -30.99
C GLN A 473 16.15 10.57 -32.03
N ASP A 474 17.11 9.75 -32.48
CA ASP A 474 16.85 8.72 -33.48
C ASP A 474 15.87 7.64 -32.98
N ASP A 475 15.78 7.46 -31.66
CA ASP A 475 14.93 6.47 -30.98
C ASP A 475 13.73 7.09 -30.24
N GLY A 476 13.51 8.40 -30.34
CA GLY A 476 12.42 9.08 -29.63
C GLY A 476 12.70 10.55 -29.35
N ALA A 477 12.46 11.00 -28.11
CA ALA A 477 12.62 12.40 -27.73
C ALA A 477 13.00 12.60 -26.25
N ILE A 478 13.73 13.67 -25.98
CA ILE A 478 13.99 14.16 -24.62
C ILE A 478 13.17 15.42 -24.36
N LEU A 479 12.41 15.38 -23.27
CA LEU A 479 11.66 16.49 -22.67
C LEU A 479 12.50 17.09 -21.53
N SER A 480 13.31 18.12 -21.81
CA SER A 480 14.20 18.74 -20.83
C SER A 480 13.53 19.91 -20.10
N PHE A 481 13.46 19.85 -18.77
CA PHE A 481 12.88 20.94 -17.97
C PHE A 481 13.85 22.11 -17.87
N TYR A 482 13.35 23.35 -18.00
CA TYR A 482 14.17 24.54 -17.78
C TYR A 482 13.45 25.61 -16.95
N ASP A 483 14.23 26.43 -16.23
CA ASP A 483 13.70 27.54 -15.44
C ASP A 483 13.49 28.80 -16.28
N LYS A 484 12.29 29.37 -16.23
CA LYS A 484 11.93 30.62 -16.91
C LYS A 484 12.70 31.82 -16.37
N GLN A 485 13.05 31.83 -15.08
CA GLN A 485 13.73 32.98 -14.47
C GLN A 485 15.11 33.24 -15.08
N GLN A 486 15.74 32.21 -15.66
CA GLN A 486 16.99 32.41 -16.38
C GLN A 486 16.84 33.17 -17.71
N ARG A 487 15.65 33.23 -18.30
CA ARG A 487 15.42 33.92 -19.58
C ARG A 487 15.31 35.44 -19.46
N THR A 488 15.00 36.00 -18.29
CA THR A 488 14.70 37.44 -18.16
C THR A 488 15.88 38.30 -17.74
N THR A 489 17.04 37.72 -17.37
CA THR A 489 18.23 38.49 -16.96
C THR A 489 19.15 38.91 -18.12
N THR A 490 18.72 38.73 -19.37
CA THR A 490 19.45 39.21 -20.57
C THR A 490 19.34 40.73 -20.76
N LYS A 491 20.03 41.48 -19.89
CA LYS A 491 20.78 42.70 -20.29
C LYS A 491 22.28 42.42 -20.37
N GLY A 492 22.66 41.16 -20.65
CA GLY A 492 24.03 40.76 -20.93
C GLY A 492 24.35 40.85 -22.44
N PRO A 493 25.62 41.08 -22.81
CA PRO A 493 26.04 41.33 -24.19
C PRO A 493 25.68 40.18 -25.16
N PRO A 494 25.46 40.49 -26.45
CA PRO A 494 24.88 39.59 -27.46
C PRO A 494 25.72 38.34 -27.81
N ASN A 495 26.91 38.18 -27.23
CA ASN A 495 27.74 36.98 -27.38
C ASN A 495 27.45 35.92 -26.30
N ALA A 496 26.21 35.85 -25.82
CA ALA A 496 25.76 34.85 -24.87
C ALA A 496 25.97 33.45 -25.44
N ARG A 497 27.07 32.82 -24.99
CA ARG A 497 27.43 31.42 -25.18
C ARG A 497 26.18 30.56 -25.17
N ARG A 498 26.06 29.64 -26.15
CA ARG A 498 25.04 28.58 -26.18
C ARG A 498 24.87 28.07 -24.75
N ARG A 499 23.75 28.40 -24.12
CA ARG A 499 23.45 27.94 -22.76
C ARG A 499 23.32 26.44 -22.87
N ILE A 500 24.25 25.73 -22.23
CA ILE A 500 24.13 24.29 -22.06
C ILE A 500 22.82 24.11 -21.28
N PRO A 501 21.82 23.41 -21.83
CA PRO A 501 20.60 23.14 -21.11
C PRO A 501 20.98 22.47 -19.79
N LYS A 502 20.43 22.95 -18.67
CA LYS A 502 20.59 22.25 -17.40
C LYS A 502 20.11 20.82 -17.60
N LEU A 503 20.94 19.85 -17.22
CA LEU A 503 20.65 18.45 -17.43
C LEU A 503 19.51 18.07 -16.48
N GLY A 504 18.41 17.55 -17.04
CA GLY A 504 17.19 17.23 -16.31
C GLY A 504 16.00 17.11 -17.25
N GLY A 505 15.11 16.15 -17.01
CA GLY A 505 13.99 15.88 -17.92
C GLY A 505 13.53 14.42 -17.95
N ILE A 506 12.74 14.10 -18.98
CA ILE A 506 12.31 12.74 -19.29
C ILE A 506 12.73 12.41 -20.72
N ARG A 507 13.50 11.35 -20.90
CA ARG A 507 13.76 10.72 -22.21
C ARG A 507 12.71 9.68 -22.46
N ILE A 508 12.01 9.77 -23.59
CA ILE A 508 11.02 8.80 -24.01
C ILE A 508 11.54 8.20 -25.30
N LEU A 509 11.69 6.87 -25.31
CA LEU A 509 12.29 6.15 -26.42
C LEU A 509 11.45 4.92 -26.79
N ALA A 510 11.49 4.56 -28.06
CA ALA A 510 10.93 3.33 -28.59
C ALA A 510 12.05 2.28 -28.72
N GLU A 511 11.81 1.08 -28.20
CA GLU A 511 12.76 -0.03 -28.27
C GLU A 511 12.14 -1.18 -29.07
N SER A 512 12.97 -1.84 -29.87
CA SER A 512 12.65 -3.15 -30.43
C SER A 512 13.53 -4.22 -29.80
N ASN A 513 12.90 -5.28 -29.32
CA ASN A 513 13.60 -6.46 -28.86
C ASN A 513 12.73 -7.69 -29.15
N PRO A 514 13.27 -8.71 -29.82
CA PRO A 514 12.51 -9.93 -30.12
C PRO A 514 12.04 -10.70 -28.87
N ARG A 515 12.58 -10.39 -27.68
CA ARG A 515 12.12 -10.97 -26.41
C ARG A 515 10.84 -10.35 -25.87
N PHE A 516 10.44 -9.18 -26.35
CA PHE A 516 9.19 -8.55 -25.91
C PHE A 516 8.00 -9.28 -26.53
N PRO A 517 6.87 -9.44 -25.82
CA PRO A 517 5.69 -10.12 -26.38
C PRO A 517 5.22 -9.55 -27.72
N SER A 518 5.33 -8.23 -27.90
CA SER A 518 5.00 -7.50 -29.12
C SER A 518 6.20 -7.22 -30.04
N GLY A 519 7.42 -7.51 -29.59
CA GLY A 519 8.65 -7.07 -30.25
C GLY A 519 8.97 -5.57 -30.11
N LEU A 520 8.04 -4.75 -29.59
CA LEU A 520 8.12 -3.29 -29.55
C LEU A 520 7.52 -2.69 -28.28
N ARG A 521 8.19 -1.68 -27.71
CA ARG A 521 7.70 -0.96 -26.52
C ARG A 521 8.17 0.48 -26.48
N ILE A 522 7.51 1.27 -25.65
CA ILE A 522 7.95 2.60 -25.25
C ILE A 522 8.44 2.58 -23.81
N ARG A 523 9.52 3.29 -23.56
CA ARG A 523 10.11 3.49 -22.25
C ARG A 523 10.32 4.97 -21.96
N ALA A 524 9.91 5.42 -20.79
CA ALA A 524 10.20 6.74 -20.26
C ALA A 524 11.26 6.65 -19.16
N LEU A 525 12.36 7.39 -19.31
CA LEU A 525 13.52 7.44 -18.43
C LEU A 525 13.75 8.87 -17.95
N ARG A 526 13.71 9.10 -16.64
CA ARG A 526 14.22 10.29 -15.96
C ARG A 526 15.68 10.57 -16.37
N GLN A 527 15.97 11.78 -16.81
CA GLN A 527 17.35 12.18 -17.08
C GLN A 527 18.03 12.60 -15.77
N PRO A 528 19.35 12.37 -15.63
CA PRO A 528 20.08 12.85 -14.46
C PRO A 528 19.91 14.37 -14.35
N TYR A 529 19.62 14.81 -13.14
CA TYR A 529 19.43 16.21 -12.82
C TYR A 529 20.77 16.83 -12.41
N ASP A 530 21.06 18.03 -12.90
CA ASP A 530 22.06 18.88 -12.26
C ASP A 530 21.66 19.09 -10.79
N PRO A 531 22.63 19.14 -9.86
CA PRO A 531 22.35 19.24 -8.42
C PRO A 531 21.50 20.47 -8.03
N ASP A 532 21.47 21.50 -8.88
CA ASP A 532 20.71 22.74 -8.67
C ASP A 532 19.32 22.73 -9.34
N VAL A 533 18.87 21.60 -9.91
CA VAL A 533 17.57 21.50 -10.60
C VAL A 533 16.56 20.82 -9.67
N ALA A 534 15.68 21.62 -9.10
CA ALA A 534 14.51 21.10 -8.39
C ALA A 534 13.50 20.52 -9.38
N VAL A 535 13.36 19.20 -9.37
CA VAL A 535 12.38 18.48 -10.17
C VAL A 535 11.00 18.66 -9.56
N LYS A 536 10.02 19.05 -10.37
CA LYS A 536 8.62 18.96 -9.95
C LYS A 536 8.08 17.60 -10.39
N GLU A 537 8.06 16.64 -9.48
CA GLU A 537 7.49 15.30 -9.71
C GLU A 537 6.08 15.35 -10.31
N MET A 538 5.27 16.36 -9.94
CA MET A 538 3.95 16.58 -10.57
C MET A 538 4.02 16.83 -12.08
N SER A 539 5.05 17.52 -12.57
CA SER A 539 5.23 17.76 -14.02
C SER A 539 5.65 16.49 -14.75
N GLU A 540 6.48 15.65 -14.11
CA GLU A 540 6.81 14.34 -14.64
C GLU A 540 5.57 13.46 -14.71
N GLN A 541 4.82 13.34 -13.61
CA GLN A 541 3.60 12.53 -13.56
C GLN A 541 2.58 12.96 -14.63
N ALA A 542 2.40 14.28 -14.84
CA ALA A 542 1.51 14.79 -15.88
C ALA A 542 1.94 14.36 -17.30
N ILE A 543 3.25 14.32 -17.59
CA ILE A 543 3.79 13.81 -18.86
C ILE A 543 3.50 12.32 -18.99
N LEU A 544 3.77 11.54 -17.94
CA LEU A 544 3.60 10.08 -17.94
C LEU A 544 2.12 9.68 -18.08
N ASP A 545 1.22 10.35 -17.36
CA ASP A 545 -0.22 10.10 -17.44
C ASP A 545 -0.78 10.41 -18.83
N LYS A 546 -0.29 11.50 -19.44
CA LYS A 546 -0.65 11.85 -20.82
C LYS A 546 -0.06 10.85 -21.81
N LEU A 547 1.20 10.46 -21.65
CA LEU A 547 1.87 9.47 -22.51
C LEU A 547 1.11 8.15 -22.47
N LYS A 548 0.81 7.64 -21.27
CA LYS A 548 0.02 6.43 -21.07
C LYS A 548 -1.34 6.51 -21.76
N ARG A 549 -2.08 7.60 -21.55
CA ARG A 549 -3.42 7.78 -22.13
C ARG A 549 -3.39 7.82 -23.66
N ASP A 550 -2.53 8.65 -24.24
CA ASP A 550 -2.46 8.85 -25.68
C ASP A 550 -1.91 7.59 -26.37
N PHE A 551 -0.91 6.94 -25.77
CA PHE A 551 -0.38 5.66 -26.24
C PHE A 551 -1.47 4.59 -26.24
N THR A 552 -2.18 4.40 -25.12
CA THR A 552 -3.24 3.38 -25.04
C THR A 552 -4.37 3.64 -26.04
N SER A 553 -4.62 4.88 -26.43
CA SER A 553 -5.65 5.18 -27.44
C SER A 553 -5.26 4.82 -28.88
N GLN A 554 -3.97 4.62 -29.16
CA GLN A 554 -3.46 4.45 -30.53
C GLN A 554 -2.66 3.16 -30.74
N TRP A 555 -2.00 2.65 -29.69
CA TRP A 555 -0.94 1.63 -29.80
C TRP A 555 -1.10 0.43 -28.86
N ALA A 556 -2.08 0.45 -27.93
CA ALA A 556 -2.38 -0.69 -27.05
C ALA A 556 -3.69 -1.35 -27.49
#